data_AF-A0A1W9SZN3-F1
#
_entry.id   AF-A0A1W9SZN3-F1
#
_cell.length_a   1.000
_cell.length_b   1.000
_cell.length_c   1.000
_cell.angle_alpha   90.00
_cell.angle_beta   90.00
_cell.angle_gamma   90.00
#
_symmetry.space_group_name_H-M   'P 1'
#
loop_
_entity.id
_entity.type
_entity.pdbx_description
1 polymer ?
#
loop_
_entity_poly.entity_id
_entity_poly.type
_entity_poly.pdbx_seq_one_letter_code
_entity_poly.pdbx_strand_id
1 'polypeptide(L)' 'MKEITEFVEIFYNRQRIQKRLGYMSPLEFKREYYKNQLAA' A
#
# COMPACT_ATOMS: atom_id res chain seq x y z
N MET A 1 9.63 -12.47 14.45
CA MET A 1 8.87 -12.26 13.19
C MET A 1 7.98 -11.02 13.20
N LYS A 2 7.27 -10.70 14.29
CA LYS A 2 6.33 -9.54 14.35
C LYS A 2 6.97 -8.21 13.95
N GLU A 3 8.21 -7.96 14.37
CA GLU A 3 8.93 -6.71 14.08
C GLU A 3 9.17 -6.48 12.58
N ILE A 4 9.47 -7.55 11.82
CA ILE A 4 9.68 -7.44 10.36
C ILE A 4 8.36 -7.09 9.66
N THR A 5 7.27 -7.75 10.04
CA THR A 5 5.95 -7.47 9.47
C THR A 5 5.50 -6.04 9.78
N GLU A 6 5.70 -5.59 11.02
CA GLU A 6 5.38 -4.22 11.42
C GLU A 6 6.21 -3.20 10.65
N PHE A 7 7.51 -3.46 10.49
CA PHE A 7 8.38 -2.61 9.67
C PHE A 7 7.87 -2.49 8.23
N VAL A 8 7.53 -3.63 7.61
CA VAL A 8 7.03 -3.66 6.24
C VAL A 8 5.69 -2.92 6.10
N GLU A 9 4.74 -3.14 7.00
CA GLU A 9 3.39 -2.57 6.87
C GLU A 9 3.28 -1.10 7.32
N ILE A 10 4.01 -0.72 8.37
CA ILE A 10 3.92 0.64 8.95
C ILE A 10 4.87 1.60 8.25
N PHE A 11 6.08 1.17 7.93
CA PHE A 11 7.12 2.06 7.40
C PHE A 11 7.27 1.88 5.90
N TYR A 12 7.57 0.66 5.46
CA TYR A 12 7.94 0.43 4.06
C TYR A 12 6.77 0.65 3.08
N ASN A 13 5.66 -0.05 3.28
CA ASN A 13 4.51 -0.03 2.37
C ASN A 13 3.76 1.31 2.35
N ARG A 14 3.96 2.16 3.37
CA ARG A 14 3.36 3.50 3.44
C ARG A 14 4.19 4.57 2.75
N GLN A 15 5.51 4.43 2.74
CA GLN A 15 6.41 5.47 2.22
C GLN A 15 6.94 5.15 0.81
N ARG A 16 7.02 3.88 0.41
CA ARG A 16 7.62 3.50 -0.86
C ARG A 16 6.71 3.83 -2.04
N ILE A 17 7.03 4.89 -2.77
CA ILE A 17 6.37 5.20 -4.04
C ILE A 17 6.87 4.28 -5.16
N GLN A 18 5.96 3.74 -5.98
CA GLN A 18 6.30 2.85 -7.09
C GLN A 18 5.74 3.35 -8.43
N LYS A 19 6.61 3.52 -9.44
CA LYS A 19 6.22 3.93 -10.80
C LYS A 19 5.18 2.98 -11.43
N ARG A 20 5.32 1.67 -11.21
CA ARG A 20 4.36 0.66 -11.71
C ARG A 20 2.96 0.81 -11.11
N LEU A 21 2.85 1.41 -9.91
CA LEU A 21 1.58 1.70 -9.26
C LEU A 21 1.09 3.13 -9.58
N GLY A 22 1.59 3.76 -10.64
CA GLY A 22 1.23 5.14 -10.98
C GLY A 22 1.78 6.16 -9.99
N TYR A 23 2.96 5.91 -9.43
CA TYR A 23 3.59 6.75 -8.40
C TYR A 23 2.80 6.80 -7.09
N MET A 24 2.12 5.70 -6.73
CA MET A 24 1.50 5.50 -5.42
C MET A 24 2.35 4.58 -4.55
N SER A 25 2.15 4.69 -3.23
CA SER A 25 2.60 3.65 -2.29
C SER A 25 1.72 2.40 -2.36
N PRO A 26 2.25 1.22 -1.97
CA PRO A 26 1.44 0.00 -1.86
C PRO A 26 0.16 0.18 -1.02
N LEU A 27 0.23 0.94 0.08
CA LEU A 27 -0.95 1.20 0.92
C LEU A 27 -2.00 2.04 0.18
N GLU A 28 -1.59 3.10 -0.52
CA GLU A 28 -2.49 3.96 -1.29
C GLU A 28 -3.16 3.18 -2.42
N PHE A 29 -2.38 2.41 -3.18
CA PHE A 29 -2.90 1.56 -4.25
C PHE A 29 -3.96 0.58 -3.73
N LYS A 30 -3.69 -0.09 -2.59
CA LYS A 30 -4.62 -1.03 -1.97
C LYS A 30 -5.92 -0.36 -1.54
N ARG A 31 -5.84 0.84 -0.95
CA ARG A 31 -7.02 1.63 -0.56
C ARG A 31 -7.88 1.96 -1.77
N GLU A 32 -7.26 2.43 -2.84
CA GLU A 32 -7.96 2.80 -4.07
C GLU A 32 -8.61 1.59 -4.75
N TYR A 33 -7.90 0.47 -4.82
CA TYR A 33 -8.45 -0.79 -5.33
C TYR A 33 -9.73 -1.20 -4.59
N TYR A 34 -9.71 -1.22 -3.25
CA TYR A 34 -10.89 -1.62 -2.48
C TYR A 34 -12.03 -0.61 -2.52
N LYS A 35 -11.75 0.70 -2.62
CA LYS A 35 -12.80 1.70 -2.85
C LYS A 35 -13.53 1.44 -4.16
N ASN A 36 -12.79 1.17 -5.24
CA ASN A 36 -13.36 0.88 -6.56
C ASN A 36 -14.14 -0.45 -6.58
N GLN A 37 -13.65 -1.47 -5.86
CA GLN A 37 -14.38 -2.74 -5.70
C GLN A 37 -15.69 -2.59 -4.91
N LEU A 38 -15.73 -1.70 -3.91
CA LEU A 38 -16.96 -1.43 -3.14
C LEU A 38 -17.96 -0.54 -3.89
N ALA A 39 -17.49 0.22 -4.88
CA ALA A 39 -18.32 1.09 -5.71
C ALA A 39 -18.92 0.40 -6.95
N ALA A 40 -18.44 -0.81 -7.27
CA ALA A 40 -18.92 -1.67 -8.37
C ALA A 40 -19.99 -2.65 -7.89
#